data_AF-A0A382NPF8-F1
#
_entry.id   AF-A0A382NPF8-F1
#
_cell.length_a   1.000
_cell.length_b   1.000
_cell.length_c   1.000
_cell.angle_alpha   90.00
_cell.angle_beta   90.00
_cell.angle_gamma   90.00
#
_symmetry.space_group_name_H-M   'P 1'
#
loop_
_entity.id
_entity.type
_entity.pdbx_description
1 polymer ?
#
loop_
_entity_poly.entity_id
_entity_poly.type
_entity_poly.pdbx_seq_one_letter_code
_entity_poly.pdbx_strand_id
1 'polypeptide(L)' 'GKISSIYREKNAAKEVGAGLDCGIILKDFADYKEKDIIEAFSVTTSERRI' A
#
# COMPACT_ATOMS: atom_id res chain seq x y z
N GLY A 1 -2.06 -8.66 4.08
CA GLY A 1 -2.52 -8.43 2.70
C GLY A 1 -1.37 -7.94 1.84
N LYS A 2 -1.59 -7.78 0.53
CA LYS A 2 -0.62 -7.16 -0.38
C LYS A 2 -1.33 -6.03 -1.13
N ILE A 3 -0.62 -4.94 -1.40
CA ILE A 3 -1.10 -3.91 -2.31
C ILE A 3 -1.08 -4.50 -3.72
N SER A 4 -2.21 -4.40 -4.43
CA SER A 4 -2.33 -4.81 -5.82
C SER A 4 -1.83 -3.70 -6.75
N SER A 5 -2.25 -2.46 -6.50
CA SER A 5 -1.84 -1.30 -7.29
C SER A 5 -2.07 0.01 -6.54
N ILE A 6 -1.32 1.03 -6.94
CA ILE A 6 -1.48 2.40 -6.48
C ILE A 6 -1.67 3.28 -7.72
N TYR A 7 -2.66 4.16 -7.67
CA TYR A 7 -2.95 5.12 -8.73
C TYR A 7 -2.94 6.53 -8.18
N ARG A 8 -2.38 7.45 -8.95
CA ARG A 8 -2.53 8.89 -8.73
C ARG A 8 -3.30 9.45 -9.92
N GLU A 9 -4.49 9.98 -9.64
CA GLU A 9 -5.43 10.43 -10.68
C GLU A 9 -5.73 9.28 -11.67
N LYS A 10 -5.20 9.36 -12.90
CA LYS A 10 -5.38 8.35 -13.95
C LYS A 10 -4.14 7.49 -14.20
N ASN A 11 -3.04 7.77 -13.53
CA ASN A 11 -1.75 7.15 -13.79
C ASN A 11 -1.39 6.13 -12.71
N ALA A 12 -0.84 4.99 -13.13
CA ALA A 12 -0.28 4.02 -12.20
C ALA A 12 0.97 4.61 -11.54
N ALA A 13 1.06 4.49 -10.22
CA ALA A 13 2.17 4.98 -9.41
C ALA A 13 2.86 3.79 -8.70
N LYS A 14 4.16 3.93 -8.46
CA LYS A 14 4.93 2.96 -7.67
C LYS A 14 5.00 3.34 -6.19
N GLU A 15 4.96 4.64 -5.91
CA GLU A 15 5.01 5.23 -4.59
C GLU A 15 4.20 6.52 -4.58
N VAL A 16 3.76 6.94 -3.39
CA VAL A 16 3.05 8.19 -3.17
C VAL A 16 3.64 8.83 -1.92
N GLY A 17 3.98 10.11 -2.02
CA GLY A 17 4.48 10.90 -0.89
C GLY A 17 3.39 11.25 0.11
N ALA A 18 3.79 11.61 1.33
CA ALA A 18 2.86 12.06 2.36
C ALA A 18 2.10 13.32 1.93
N GLY A 19 0.81 13.40 2.29
CA GLY A 19 -0.06 14.54 1.97
C GLY A 19 -0.56 14.58 0.52
N LEU A 20 -0.32 13.52 -0.27
CA LEU A 20 -0.85 13.39 -1.62
C LEU A 20 -2.00 12.38 -1.66
N ASP A 21 -3.08 12.77 -2.34
CA ASP A 21 -4.20 11.87 -2.59
C ASP A 21 -3.81 10.75 -3.56
N CYS A 22 -4.25 9.54 -3.26
CA CYS A 22 -4.06 8.36 -4.10
C CYS A 22 -5.18 7.35 -3.95
N GLY A 23 -5.38 6.54 -4.99
CA GLY A 23 -6.21 5.34 -4.94
C GLY A 23 -5.34 4.11 -4.66
N ILE A 24 -5.76 3.26 -3.75
CA ILE A 24 -5.09 2.01 -3.40
C ILE A 24 -6.06 0.85 -3.63
N ILE A 25 -5.60 -0.19 -4.31
CA ILE A 25 -6.33 -1.45 -4.46
C ILE A 25 -5.56 -2.52 -3.70
N LEU A 26 -6.21 -3.20 -2.76
CA LEU A 26 -5.65 -4.32 -2.03
C LEU A 26 -5.98 -5.64 -2.75
N LYS A 27 -4.99 -6.53 -2.86
CA LYS A 27 -5.19 -7.82 -3.50
C LYS A 27 -6.10 -8.69 -2.63
N ASP A 28 -7.13 -9.26 -3.25
CA ASP A 28 -8.10 -10.16 -2.63
C ASP A 28 -8.86 -9.53 -1.44
N PHE A 29 -8.97 -8.19 -1.40
CA PHE A 29 -9.64 -7.45 -0.34
C PHE A 29 -10.39 -6.25 -0.92
N ALA A 30 -11.73 -6.27 -0.84
CA ALA A 30 -12.62 -5.31 -1.50
C ALA A 30 -13.66 -4.67 -0.55
N ASP A 31 -13.61 -4.99 0.74
CA ASP A 31 -14.59 -4.61 1.75
C ASP A 31 -14.13 -3.45 2.66
N TYR A 32 -13.17 -2.64 2.20
CA TYR A 32 -12.78 -1.41 2.91
C TYR A 32 -13.89 -0.35 2.86
N LYS A 33 -14.05 0.38 3.96
CA LYS A 33 -15.08 1.40 4.15
C LYS A 33 -14.45 2.76 4.45
N GLU A 34 -15.28 3.80 4.32
CA GLU A 34 -14.90 5.13 4.80
C GLU A 34 -14.48 5.05 6.28
N LYS A 35 -13.36 5.71 6.60
CA LYS A 35 -12.69 5.73 7.93
C LYS A 35 -11.84 4.51 8.28
N ASP A 36 -11.71 3.52 7.40
CA ASP A 36 -10.70 2.48 7.60
C ASP A 36 -9.28 3.06 7.48
N ILE A 37 -8.36 2.55 8.31
CA ILE A 37 -6.95 2.96 8.31
C ILE A 37 -6.12 1.83 7.72
N ILE A 38 -5.39 2.13 6.64
CA ILE A 38 -4.45 1.20 6.00
C ILE A 38 -3.03 1.55 6.47
N GLU A 39 -2.38 0.64 7.18
CA GLU A 39 -0.99 0.79 7.61
C GLU A 39 -0.04 0.04 6.65
N ALA A 40 0.94 0.76 6.10
CA ALA A 40 1.97 0.19 5.23
C ALA A 40 3.26 -0.05 6.04
N PHE A 41 3.84 -1.24 5.89
CA PHE A 41 5.10 -1.62 6.53
C PHE A 41 6.09 -2.16 5.50
N SER A 42 7.38 -1.97 5.77
CA SER A 42 8.47 -2.61 5.03
C SER A 42 9.00 -3.80 5.83
N VAL A 43 9.18 -4.94 5.16
CA VAL A 43 9.79 -6.13 5.77
C VAL A 43 11.24 -6.21 5.33
N THR A 44 12.14 -6.22 6.30
CA THR A 44 13.56 -6.47 6.06
C THR A 44 13.94 -7.76 6.76
N THR A 45 14.47 -8.73 6.01
CA THR A 45 14.96 -10.00 6.55
C THR A 45 16.44 -9.87 6.89
N SER A 46 16.82 -10.13 8.13
CA SER A 46 18.21 -10.20 8.56
C SER A 46 18.64 -11.66 8.77
N GLU A 47 19.73 -12.07 8.14
CA GLU A 47 20.35 -13.37 8.41
C GLU A 47 21.29 -13.26 9.62
N ARG A 48 21.12 -14.15 10.60
CA ARG A 48 21.99 -14.22 11.77
C ARG A 48 23.09 -15.23 11.47
N ARG A 49 24.32 -14.76 11.29
CA ARG A 49 25.50 -15.62 11.12
C ARG A 49 26.08 -15.90 12.51
N ILE A 50 26.31 -17.19 12.82
CA ILE A 50 26.94 -17.67 14.06
C ILE A 50 28.46 -17.63 13.88
#